data_AF-A0A7Y2FGL3-F1
#
_entry.id   AF-A0A7Y2FGL3-F1
#
_cell.length_a   1.000
_cell.length_b   1.000
_cell.length_c   1.000
_cell.angle_alpha   90.00
_cell.angle_beta   90.00
_cell.angle_gamma   90.00
#
_symmetry.space_group_name_H-M   'P 1'
#
loop_
_entity.id
_entity.type
_entity.pdbx_description
1 polymer ?
#
loop_
_entity_poly.entity_id
_entity_poly.type
_entity_poly.pdbx_seq_one_letter_code
_entity_poly.pdbx_strand_id
1 'polypeptide(L)'
;ILGLRVAGVDMLESAAGPQIMEVNSSPGLEGIETATKLDIAGAVVEYIAARVDFPEIDIRQRLTVSKGYGVSEIHIPRGSNFEGKSIVETNLRASDINVLTLYRGTVVIPNPRSDRTLQAEDRLLCFGKLDSMRGLLPPKAQRRRQPTVKDLSPTAGEVPTQSQ
;
A
#
# COMPACT_ATOMS: atom_id res chain seq x y z
N ILE A 1 -14.43 3.08 -10.83
CA ILE A 1 -13.30 3.65 -11.60
C ILE A 1 -12.65 2.49 -12.36
N LEU A 2 -12.47 2.58 -13.68
CA LEU A 2 -12.12 1.47 -14.58
C LEU A 2 -10.64 1.01 -14.50
N GLY A 3 -9.79 1.71 -13.75
CA GLY A 3 -8.40 1.29 -13.51
C GLY A 3 -7.47 1.37 -14.72
N LEU A 4 -7.92 1.93 -15.85
CA LEU A 4 -7.11 2.12 -17.04
C LEU A 4 -6.23 3.37 -16.91
N ARG A 5 -4.94 3.25 -17.28
CA ARG A 5 -4.01 4.39 -17.32
C ARG A 5 -4.20 5.25 -18.57
N VAL A 6 -4.59 4.63 -19.69
CA VAL A 6 -4.92 5.25 -20.97
C VAL A 6 -6.11 4.48 -21.56
N ALA A 7 -7.08 5.18 -22.16
CA ALA A 7 -8.22 4.60 -22.85
C ALA A 7 -8.73 5.56 -23.92
N GLY A 8 -9.30 5.03 -25.01
CA GLY A 8 -10.12 5.81 -25.94
C GLY A 8 -11.51 6.00 -25.36
N VAL A 9 -12.10 7.18 -25.52
CA VAL A 9 -13.44 7.48 -25.03
C VAL A 9 -14.27 8.05 -26.18
N ASP A 10 -15.34 7.37 -26.52
CA ASP A 10 -16.30 7.85 -27.52
C ASP A 10 -17.38 8.64 -26.80
N MET A 11 -17.64 9.85 -27.30
CA MET A 11 -18.59 10.79 -26.69
C MET A 11 -19.60 11.28 -27.72
N LEU A 12 -20.83 11.51 -27.28
CA LEU A 12 -21.86 12.21 -28.05
C LEU A 12 -22.20 13.54 -27.40
N GLU A 13 -22.48 14.54 -28.22
CA GLU A 13 -22.94 15.83 -27.73
C GLU A 13 -24.44 15.76 -27.40
N SER A 14 -24.81 16.18 -26.18
CA SER A 14 -26.21 16.26 -25.74
C SER A 14 -26.54 17.69 -25.28
N ALA A 15 -27.82 17.99 -25.12
CA ALA A 15 -28.27 19.29 -24.57
C ALA A 15 -27.73 19.58 -23.14
N ALA A 16 -27.28 18.54 -22.42
CA ALA A 16 -26.65 18.66 -21.10
C ALA A 16 -25.12 18.65 -21.16
N GLY A 17 -24.52 18.72 -22.35
CA GLY A 17 -23.08 18.61 -22.58
C GLY A 17 -22.66 17.24 -23.13
N PRO A 18 -21.34 16.99 -23.27
CA PRO A 18 -20.82 15.76 -23.87
C PRO A 18 -21.04 14.56 -22.92
N GLN A 19 -21.61 13.48 -23.46
CA GLN A 19 -21.90 12.23 -22.76
C GLN A 19 -21.01 11.11 -23.28
N ILE A 20 -20.44 10.30 -22.37
CA ILE A 20 -19.60 9.15 -22.72
C ILE A 20 -20.50 8.00 -23.16
N MET A 21 -20.21 7.43 -24.33
CA MET A 21 -20.90 6.28 -24.90
C MET A 21 -20.14 4.99 -24.69
N GLU A 22 -18.83 5.01 -24.97
CA GLU A 22 -17.97 3.84 -24.92
C GLU A 22 -16.59 4.20 -24.40
N VAL A 23 -15.96 3.24 -23.72
CA VAL A 23 -14.57 3.33 -23.28
C VAL A 23 -13.82 2.13 -23.84
N ASN A 24 -12.87 2.39 -24.71
CA ASN A 24 -12.05 1.41 -25.39
C ASN A 24 -10.69 1.29 -24.72
N SER A 25 -10.32 0.09 -24.25
CA SER A 25 -9.02 -0.15 -23.62
C SER A 25 -7.85 -0.18 -24.61
N SER A 26 -8.14 -0.32 -25.92
CA SER A 26 -7.16 -0.40 -27.00
C SER A 26 -7.60 0.48 -28.17
N PRO A 27 -7.53 1.82 -28.05
CA PRO A 27 -7.89 2.71 -29.16
C PRO A 27 -6.93 2.56 -30.33
N GLY A 28 -7.43 2.71 -31.56
CA GLY A 28 -6.57 2.85 -32.72
C GLY A 28 -5.86 4.21 -32.70
N LEU A 29 -4.53 4.21 -32.68
CA LEU A 29 -3.73 5.44 -32.63
C LEU A 29 -3.58 6.10 -34.01
N GLU A 30 -3.52 5.30 -35.08
CA GLU A 30 -3.29 5.78 -36.45
C GLU A 30 -4.24 6.91 -36.88
N GLY A 31 -5.54 6.76 -36.60
CA GLY A 31 -6.54 7.78 -36.92
C GLY A 31 -6.35 9.08 -36.12
N ILE A 32 -6.00 8.95 -34.83
CA ILE A 32 -5.79 10.09 -33.92
C ILE A 32 -4.52 10.85 -34.32
N GLU A 33 -3.44 10.13 -34.58
CA GLU A 33 -2.16 10.71 -35.03
C GLU A 33 -2.31 11.38 -36.38
N THR A 34 -3.07 10.78 -37.30
CA THR A 34 -3.36 11.38 -38.61
C THR A 34 -4.13 12.69 -38.48
N ALA A 35 -5.12 12.77 -37.58
CA ALA A 35 -5.93 13.94 -37.36
C ALA A 35 -5.19 15.05 -36.60
N THR A 36 -4.39 14.68 -35.59
CA THR A 36 -3.72 15.63 -34.68
C THR A 36 -2.31 16.03 -35.14
N LYS A 37 -1.68 15.23 -36.03
CA LYS A 37 -0.27 15.36 -36.44
C LYS A 37 0.72 15.26 -35.26
N LEU A 38 0.32 14.59 -34.19
CA LEU A 38 1.14 14.31 -33.02
C LEU A 38 1.51 12.83 -32.99
N ASP A 39 2.71 12.52 -32.49
CA ASP A 39 3.17 11.15 -32.24
C ASP A 39 2.66 10.69 -30.86
N ILE A 40 1.51 10.04 -30.84
CA ILE A 40 0.85 9.60 -29.62
C ILE A 40 1.44 8.27 -29.15
N ALA A 41 1.75 7.36 -30.06
CA ALA A 41 2.40 6.09 -29.76
C ALA A 41 3.77 6.33 -29.10
N GLY A 42 4.58 7.24 -29.64
CA GLY A 42 5.85 7.65 -29.06
C GLY A 42 5.69 8.23 -27.66
N ALA A 43 4.73 9.13 -27.45
CA ALA A 43 4.43 9.69 -26.13
C ALA A 43 3.99 8.62 -25.10
N VAL A 44 3.21 7.62 -25.52
CA VAL A 44 2.82 6.49 -24.67
C VAL A 44 4.03 5.62 -24.33
N VAL A 45 4.90 5.33 -25.31
CA VAL A 45 6.14 4.57 -25.09
C VAL A 45 7.06 5.31 -24.13
N GLU A 46 7.26 6.61 -24.31
CA GLU A 46 8.06 7.45 -23.41
C GLU A 46 7.48 7.48 -21.99
N TYR A 47 6.16 7.63 -21.87
CA TYR A 47 5.46 7.57 -20.59
C TYR A 47 5.66 6.23 -19.86
N ILE A 48 5.64 5.12 -20.60
CA ILE A 48 5.89 3.78 -20.03
C ILE A 48 7.37 3.65 -19.66
N ALA A 49 8.30 4.02 -20.56
CA ALA A 49 9.74 3.90 -20.36
C ALA A 49 10.23 4.67 -19.12
N ALA A 50 9.78 5.91 -18.95
CA ALA A 50 10.06 6.73 -17.76
C ALA A 50 9.62 6.07 -16.44
N ARG A 51 8.70 5.11 -16.50
CA ARG A 51 8.16 4.35 -15.36
C ARG A 51 8.76 2.95 -15.22
N VAL A 52 9.44 2.44 -16.23
CA VAL A 52 10.18 1.17 -16.15
C VAL A 52 11.52 1.37 -15.46
N ASP A 53 12.18 2.52 -15.67
CA ASP A 53 13.45 2.84 -15.01
C ASP A 53 13.30 2.99 -13.49
N PHE A 54 12.13 3.42 -13.05
CA PHE A 54 11.73 3.48 -11.64
C PHE A 54 10.31 2.94 -11.51
N PRO A 55 10.10 1.61 -11.52
CA PRO A 55 8.78 1.08 -11.25
C PRO A 55 8.39 1.58 -9.86
N GLU A 56 7.12 1.98 -9.68
CA GLU A 56 6.48 2.03 -8.37
C GLU A 56 6.43 0.58 -7.87
N ILE A 57 7.59 0.02 -7.52
CA ILE A 57 7.72 -1.30 -6.95
C ILE A 57 7.00 -1.18 -5.63
N ASP A 58 5.94 -1.96 -5.46
CA ASP A 58 5.37 -2.20 -4.15
C ASP A 58 6.49 -2.81 -3.29
N ILE A 59 7.15 -1.95 -2.52
CA ILE A 59 8.24 -2.30 -1.61
C ILE A 59 7.85 -3.48 -0.72
N ARG A 60 6.54 -3.70 -0.48
CA ARG A 60 6.05 -4.87 0.26
C ARG A 60 6.37 -6.19 -0.45
N GLN A 61 6.33 -6.26 -1.78
CA GLN A 61 6.62 -7.51 -2.51
C GLN A 61 8.11 -7.87 -2.53
N ARG A 62 9.03 -6.91 -2.53
CA ARG A 62 10.49 -7.17 -2.51
C ARG A 62 11.10 -7.22 -1.10
N LEU A 63 10.52 -6.50 -0.14
CA LEU A 63 11.02 -6.49 1.24
C LEU A 63 10.47 -7.63 2.11
N THR A 64 9.40 -8.30 1.69
CA THR A 64 8.86 -9.49 2.37
C THR A 64 9.51 -10.79 1.88
N VAL A 65 10.54 -10.70 1.02
CA VAL A 65 11.22 -11.88 0.42
C VAL A 65 12.05 -12.64 1.46
N SER A 66 12.48 -11.98 2.53
CA SER A 66 13.12 -12.60 3.69
C SER A 66 12.09 -12.96 4.75
N LYS A 67 11.93 -14.27 5.04
CA LYS A 67 11.09 -14.78 6.14
C LYS A 67 11.42 -14.01 7.44
N GLY A 68 10.45 -13.28 7.97
CA GLY A 68 10.55 -12.56 9.25
C GLY A 68 10.77 -11.04 9.14
N TYR A 69 10.97 -10.47 7.95
CA TYR A 69 11.02 -9.02 7.73
C TYR A 69 9.74 -8.52 7.04
N GLY A 70 9.37 -7.28 7.30
CA GLY A 70 8.22 -6.67 6.64
C GLY A 70 8.09 -5.17 6.90
N VAL A 71 7.08 -4.58 6.28
CA VAL A 71 6.75 -3.16 6.40
C VAL A 71 5.53 -3.00 7.31
N SER A 72 5.67 -2.24 8.39
CA SER A 72 4.58 -1.95 9.33
C SER A 72 4.54 -0.46 9.66
N GLU A 73 3.33 0.03 9.90
CA GLU A 73 3.13 1.37 10.41
C GLU A 73 3.01 1.35 11.94
N ILE A 74 3.73 2.23 12.62
CA ILE A 74 3.75 2.39 14.07
C ILE A 74 3.16 3.76 14.40
N HIS A 75 2.15 3.80 15.27
CA HIS A 75 1.56 5.05 15.77
C HIS A 75 2.15 5.36 17.14
N ILE A 76 2.52 6.63 17.35
CA ILE A 76 3.07 7.14 18.61
C ILE A 76 1.93 7.82 19.37
N PRO A 77 1.23 7.12 20.29
CA PRO A 77 0.18 7.76 21.07
C PRO A 77 0.76 8.80 22.02
N ARG A 78 -0.06 9.77 22.42
CA ARG A 78 0.25 10.71 23.52
C ARG A 78 0.69 9.95 24.78
N GLY A 79 1.78 10.38 25.39
CA GLY A 79 2.36 9.78 26.60
C GLY A 79 3.14 8.48 26.35
N SER A 80 3.48 8.16 25.10
CA SER A 80 4.35 7.02 24.81
C SER A 80 5.80 7.30 25.19
N ASN A 81 6.56 6.24 25.46
CA ASN A 81 8.00 6.30 25.75
C ASN A 81 8.85 6.81 24.56
N PHE A 82 8.24 7.07 23.40
CA PHE A 82 8.89 7.58 22.19
C PHE A 82 8.64 9.08 21.99
N GLU A 83 7.64 9.67 22.67
CA GLU A 83 7.36 11.09 22.58
C GLU A 83 8.54 11.91 23.15
N GLY A 84 9.02 12.88 22.38
CA GLY A 84 10.15 13.73 22.75
C GLY A 84 11.54 13.13 22.51
N LYS A 85 11.64 11.84 22.16
CA LYS A 85 12.93 11.20 21.83
C LYS A 85 13.30 11.39 20.36
N SER A 86 14.60 11.44 20.08
CA SER A 86 15.10 11.39 18.70
C SER A 86 14.96 9.98 18.11
N ILE A 87 14.91 9.86 16.78
CA ILE A 87 14.86 8.54 16.10
C ILE A 87 16.06 7.66 16.52
N VAL A 88 17.25 8.23 16.74
CA VAL A 88 18.40 7.49 17.27
C VAL A 88 18.14 6.98 18.69
N GLU A 89 17.65 7.83 19.58
CA GLU A 89 17.39 7.48 20.98
C GLU A 89 16.31 6.41 21.18
N THR A 90 15.43 6.24 20.19
CA THR A 90 14.43 5.16 20.24
C THR A 90 15.03 3.75 20.14
N ASN A 91 16.30 3.62 19.74
CA ASN A 91 16.97 2.34 19.50
C ASN A 91 16.24 1.41 18.51
N LEU A 92 15.38 1.96 17.64
CA LEU A 92 14.68 1.18 16.60
C LEU A 92 15.67 0.48 15.68
N ARG A 93 16.76 1.16 15.29
CA ARG A 93 17.82 0.56 14.46
C ARG A 93 18.51 -0.63 15.14
N ALA A 94 18.70 -0.58 16.46
CA ALA A 94 19.30 -1.70 17.22
C ALA A 94 18.36 -2.92 17.27
N SER A 95 17.05 -2.69 17.19
CA SER A 95 16.03 -3.73 17.06
C SER A 95 15.81 -4.21 15.62
N ASP A 96 16.68 -3.77 14.71
CA ASP A 96 16.65 -4.01 13.27
C ASP A 96 15.37 -3.49 12.61
N ILE A 97 14.99 -2.27 12.99
CA ILE A 97 13.85 -1.52 12.46
C ILE A 97 14.35 -0.19 11.89
N ASN A 98 14.09 0.02 10.61
CA ASN A 98 14.38 1.25 9.89
C ASN A 98 13.11 2.07 9.68
N VAL A 99 13.16 3.35 10.02
CA VAL A 99 12.08 4.31 9.72
C VAL A 99 12.26 4.80 8.29
N LEU A 100 11.28 4.54 7.43
CA LEU A 100 11.26 4.97 6.03
C LEU A 100 10.54 6.31 5.84
N THR A 101 9.49 6.56 6.61
CA THR A 101 8.67 7.77 6.48
C THR A 101 8.06 8.15 7.82
N LEU A 102 8.04 9.43 8.12
CA LEU A 102 7.35 10.02 9.27
C LEU A 102 6.17 10.85 8.76
N TYR A 103 4.98 10.56 9.25
CA TYR A 103 3.77 11.35 9.03
C TYR A 103 3.47 12.16 10.29
N ARG A 104 3.35 13.48 10.12
CA ARG A 104 3.00 14.41 11.19
C ARG A 104 1.81 15.25 10.74
N GLY A 105 0.61 14.85 11.18
CA GLY A 105 -0.63 15.44 10.69
C GLY A 105 -0.76 15.26 9.17
N THR A 106 -0.71 16.37 8.43
CA THR A 106 -0.76 16.39 6.95
C THR A 106 0.62 16.34 6.29
N VAL A 107 1.71 16.50 7.05
CA VAL A 107 3.07 16.55 6.50
C VAL A 107 3.65 15.14 6.40
N VAL A 108 4.10 14.79 5.20
CA VAL A 108 4.80 13.53 4.91
C VAL A 108 6.30 13.82 4.80
N ILE A 109 7.09 13.13 5.60
CA ILE A 109 8.55 13.34 5.70
C ILE A 109 9.24 12.04 5.29
N PRO A 110 9.63 11.91 4.01
CA PRO A 110 10.37 10.74 3.54
C PRO A 110 11.79 10.75 4.14
N ASN A 111 12.30 9.57 4.47
CA ASN A 111 13.64 9.35 5.05
C ASN A 111 13.99 10.38 6.14
N PRO A 112 13.25 10.40 7.26
CA PRO A 112 13.46 11.40 8.31
C PRO A 112 14.89 11.29 8.86
N ARG A 113 15.51 12.45 9.14
CA ARG A 113 16.85 12.50 9.75
C ARG A 113 16.85 11.83 11.12
N SER A 114 17.96 11.22 11.48
CA SER A 114 18.09 10.37 12.66
C SER A 114 18.02 11.17 13.97
N ASP A 115 18.47 12.42 13.97
CA ASP A 115 18.41 13.38 15.07
C ASP A 115 17.00 13.95 15.30
N ARG A 116 16.04 13.68 14.42
CA ARG A 116 14.71 14.25 14.49
C ARG A 116 13.92 13.70 15.68
N THR A 117 13.28 14.60 16.43
CA THR A 117 12.43 14.26 17.57
C THR A 117 11.01 13.86 17.15
N LEU A 118 10.54 12.77 17.74
CA LEU A 118 9.19 12.25 17.57
C LEU A 118 8.20 13.00 18.47
N GLN A 119 7.01 13.23 17.95
CA GLN A 119 5.92 13.92 18.64
C GLN A 119 4.74 12.96 18.84
N ALA A 120 3.86 13.29 19.78
CA ALA A 120 2.59 12.59 19.89
C ALA A 120 1.80 12.65 18.57
N GLU A 121 1.09 11.57 18.30
CA GLU A 121 0.29 11.34 17.09
C GLU A 121 1.11 11.19 15.79
N ASP A 122 2.44 11.20 15.87
CA ASP A 122 3.28 10.84 14.73
C ASP A 122 3.01 9.38 14.31
N ARG A 123 3.02 9.14 13.00
CA ARG A 123 2.96 7.78 12.43
C ARG A 123 4.26 7.51 11.68
N LEU A 124 4.86 6.37 11.95
CA LEU A 124 6.12 5.96 11.36
C LEU A 124 5.89 4.76 10.46
N LEU A 125 6.23 4.88 9.17
CA LEU A 125 6.35 3.74 8.29
C LEU A 125 7.72 3.11 8.53
N CYS A 126 7.73 1.89 9.03
CA CYS A 126 8.92 1.17 9.40
C CYS A 126 9.10 -0.09 8.56
N PHE A 127 10.35 -0.44 8.26
CA PHE A 127 10.75 -1.72 7.69
C PHE A 127 11.73 -2.41 8.62
N GLY A 128 11.49 -3.68 8.96
CA GLY A 128 12.36 -4.40 9.86
C GLY A 128 11.83 -5.77 10.24
N LYS A 129 12.40 -6.35 11.29
CA LYS A 129 11.97 -7.65 11.82
C LYS A 129 10.57 -7.58 12.42
N LEU A 130 9.67 -8.44 11.96
CA LEU A 130 8.25 -8.46 12.35
C LEU A 130 8.08 -8.70 13.86
N ASP A 131 8.90 -9.57 14.46
CA ASP A 131 8.82 -9.88 15.90
C ASP A 131 9.16 -8.67 16.78
N SER A 132 10.22 -7.94 16.40
CA SER A 132 10.62 -6.70 17.08
C SER A 132 9.52 -5.63 16.98
N MET A 133 8.87 -5.52 15.80
CA MET A 133 7.77 -4.57 15.61
C MET A 133 6.51 -4.97 16.37
N ARG A 134 6.22 -6.28 16.54
CA ARG A 134 5.06 -6.74 17.32
C ARG A 134 5.10 -6.24 18.77
N GLY A 135 6.28 -6.17 19.38
CA GLY A 135 6.45 -5.67 20.75
C GLY A 135 6.22 -4.16 20.90
N LEU A 136 6.29 -3.41 19.81
CA LEU A 136 6.15 -1.95 19.77
C LEU A 136 4.74 -1.47 19.42
N LEU A 137 3.87 -2.39 18.97
CA LEU A 137 2.49 -2.07 18.62
C LEU A 137 1.58 -2.12 19.86
N PRO A 138 0.63 -1.17 20.02
CA PRO A 138 -0.29 -1.18 21.14
C PRO A 138 -1.13 -2.46 21.16
N PRO A 139 -1.50 -2.98 22.36
CA PRO A 139 -2.14 -4.29 22.54
C PRO A 139 -3.47 -4.46 21.78
N LYS A 140 -4.15 -3.36 21.44
CA LYS A 140 -5.40 -3.39 20.65
C LYS A 140 -5.19 -3.82 19.19
N ALA A 141 -4.00 -3.62 18.61
CA ALA A 141 -3.69 -4.03 17.24
C ALA A 141 -3.24 -5.51 17.13
N GLN A 142 -2.64 -6.06 18.21
CA GLN A 142 -2.24 -7.48 18.25
C GLN A 142 -3.44 -8.43 18.18
N ARG A 143 -4.57 -8.08 18.83
CA ARG A 143 -5.79 -8.91 18.84
C ARG A 143 -6.53 -8.99 17.50
N ARG A 144 -6.45 -7.97 16.64
CA ARG A 144 -7.22 -7.92 15.38
C ARG A 144 -6.65 -8.80 14.26
N ARG A 145 -5.44 -9.33 14.42
CA ARG A 145 -4.74 -10.17 13.44
C ARG A 145 -4.54 -11.62 13.87
N GLN A 146 -4.98 -12.00 15.08
CA GLN A 146 -5.10 -13.41 15.43
C GLN A 146 -6.41 -13.92 14.83
N PRO A 147 -6.39 -14.81 13.82
CA PRO A 147 -7.60 -15.51 13.43
C PRO A 147 -8.13 -16.24 14.66
N THR A 148 -9.41 -16.07 14.96
CA THR A 148 -10.07 -16.86 15.99
C THR A 148 -10.03 -18.31 15.51
N VAL A 149 -9.12 -19.10 16.06
CA VAL A 149 -9.07 -20.55 15.79
C VAL A 149 -10.38 -21.11 16.34
N LYS A 150 -11.31 -21.40 15.44
CA LYS A 150 -12.53 -22.11 15.78
C LYS A 150 -12.11 -23.57 15.94
N ASP A 151 -12.14 -24.07 17.18
CA ASP A 151 -11.87 -25.47 17.45
C ASP A 151 -12.94 -26.30 16.73
N LEU A 152 -12.51 -27.14 15.78
CA LEU A 152 -13.41 -28.05 15.07
C LEU A 152 -13.70 -29.20 16.02
N SER A 153 -14.93 -29.28 16.51
CA SER A 153 -15.41 -30.40 17.31
C SER A 153 -15.24 -31.70 16.50
N PRO A 154 -14.67 -32.78 17.06
CA PRO A 154 -14.59 -34.05 16.39
C PRO A 154 -15.98 -34.70 16.49
N THR A 155 -16.78 -34.59 15.45
CA THR A 155 -17.97 -35.44 15.31
C THR A 155 -18.02 -35.95 13.89
N ALA A 156 -17.08 -36.85 13.59
CA ALA A 156 -17.18 -37.75 12.47
C ALA A 156 -17.78 -39.07 12.97
N GLY A 157 -18.96 -39.42 12.46
CA GLY A 157 -19.40 -40.80 12.35
C GLY A 157 -20.56 -41.23 13.25
N GLU A 158 -21.79 -40.88 12.88
CA GLU A 158 -22.94 -41.78 13.06
C GLU A 158 -23.79 -41.73 11.77
N VAL A 159 -23.75 -42.83 11.01
CA VAL A 159 -24.58 -43.05 9.82
C VAL A 159 -25.93 -43.57 10.29
N PRO A 160 -27.08 -43.00 9.90
CA PRO A 160 -28.37 -43.52 10.31
C PRO A 160 -28.75 -44.73 9.45
N THR A 161 -28.89 -45.88 10.12
CA THR A 161 -29.54 -47.09 9.61
C THR A 161 -30.99 -46.78 9.28
N GLN A 162 -31.37 -46.85 7.99
CA GLN A 162 -32.78 -46.78 7.58
C GLN A 162 -33.48 -48.10 7.94
N SER A 163 -34.58 -47.99 8.68
CA SER A 163 -35.57 -49.05 8.87
C SER A 163 -36.91 -48.51 8.40
N GLN A 164 -37.33 -48.93 7.20
CA GLN A 164 -38.71 -49.26 6.78
C GLN A 164 -38.75 -49.50 5.27
#